data_AF-A0A074RT11-F1
#
_entry.id   AF-A0A074RT11-F1
#
_cell.length_a   1.000
_cell.length_b   1.000
_cell.length_c   1.000
_cell.angle_alpha   90.00
_cell.angle_beta   90.00
_cell.angle_gamma   90.00
#
_symmetry.space_group_name_H-M   'P 1'
#
loop_
_entity.id
_entity.type
_entity.pdbx_description
1 polymer ?
#
loop_
_entity_poly.entity_id
_entity_poly.type
_entity_poly.pdbx_seq_one_letter_code
_entity_poly.pdbx_strand_id
1 'polypeptide(L)'
;MQADADTALKTFSLTNDVREVDAADEMLVYDKAEAVRIDKEAPWKKDPHYFKKVHISVIALIKMVIHARSGGIYEIMGMMQGKVRAADRSLVVMDSFALPVQGTETRVNAANEANEYMVAFKEGSERAGRLENAIGWYHSHPGYGCWLSGIDVDTQSTNQQWQDPFVAVVIDPNRTISAGKVDIGAFRTFPPDYKPSTTEVTEYQSIPLSKIEDFGVHANSYYPLEVEVFKSKLDNELLGRLWNKYWVNTLSQSSLISNRAYAVSQLTDLGAKLAKAQGSLNQRGAAANTALAGIPEDVLGGRKGKAKSGEEEKVREESALNKVVKDSTKIAREAQHGLIAQVLKDIVFGVRPGQETKTGAIEARVSGVVGGAM
;
A
#
# COMPACT_ATOMS: atom_id res chain seq x y z
N MET A 1 -26.56 18.74 2.11
CA MET A 1 -26.41 17.99 0.84
C MET A 1 -25.17 18.41 0.06
N GLN A 2 -25.08 19.63 -0.51
CA GLN A 2 -23.87 20.05 -1.25
C GLN A 2 -22.64 20.18 -0.32
N ALA A 3 -22.83 20.67 0.91
CA ALA A 3 -21.78 20.78 1.92
C ALA A 3 -21.22 19.42 2.42
N ASP A 4 -22.04 18.37 2.44
CA ASP A 4 -21.63 17.04 2.91
C ASP A 4 -20.77 16.34 1.84
N ALA A 5 -21.06 16.60 0.57
CA ALA A 5 -20.30 16.08 -0.55
C ALA A 5 -18.91 16.70 -0.66
N ASP A 6 -18.83 18.04 -0.50
CA ASP A 6 -17.56 18.76 -0.49
C ASP A 6 -16.66 18.31 0.66
N THR A 7 -17.23 18.00 1.82
CA THR A 7 -16.48 17.55 3.00
C THR A 7 -15.79 16.22 2.75
N ALA A 8 -16.48 15.25 2.16
CA ALA A 8 -15.90 13.93 1.99
C ALA A 8 -14.94 13.84 0.77
N LEU A 9 -15.13 14.66 -0.28
CA LEU A 9 -14.10 14.86 -1.30
C LEU A 9 -12.83 15.49 -0.72
N LYS A 10 -12.97 16.46 0.19
CA LYS A 10 -11.84 17.03 0.94
C LYS A 10 -11.17 15.96 1.81
N THR A 11 -11.93 15.13 2.52
CA THR A 11 -11.38 14.02 3.29
C THR A 11 -10.61 13.05 2.40
N PHE A 12 -11.15 12.62 1.25
CA PHE A 12 -10.42 11.76 0.32
C PHE A 12 -9.11 12.42 -0.15
N SER A 13 -9.18 13.71 -0.53
CA SER A 13 -8.01 14.46 -1.01
C SER A 13 -6.96 14.62 0.08
N LEU A 14 -7.36 14.88 1.32
CA LEU A 14 -6.45 15.02 2.46
C LEU A 14 -5.86 13.68 2.89
N THR A 15 -6.67 12.62 2.99
CA THR A 15 -6.20 11.29 3.40
C THR A 15 -5.20 10.68 2.40
N ASN A 16 -5.36 11.00 1.12
CA ASN A 16 -4.50 10.50 0.04
C ASN A 16 -3.55 11.58 -0.52
N ASP A 17 -3.37 12.68 0.21
CA ASP A 17 -2.39 13.74 -0.10
C ASP A 17 -2.46 14.26 -1.55
N VAL A 18 -3.69 14.35 -2.11
CA VAL A 18 -3.93 14.67 -3.52
C VAL A 18 -3.70 16.16 -3.78
N ARG A 19 -2.73 16.47 -4.63
CA ARG A 19 -2.38 17.85 -5.02
C ARG A 19 -3.14 18.28 -6.26
N GLU A 20 -3.69 19.48 -6.24
CA GLU A 20 -4.27 20.09 -7.43
C GLU A 20 -3.16 20.78 -8.25
N VAL A 21 -3.11 20.51 -9.54
CA VAL A 21 -2.15 21.09 -10.48
C VAL A 21 -2.85 21.99 -11.49
N ASP A 22 -2.14 23.01 -11.98
CA ASP A 22 -2.67 23.90 -13.01
C ASP A 22 -2.73 23.19 -14.37
N ALA A 23 -3.61 23.66 -15.26
CA ALA A 23 -3.74 23.10 -16.61
C ALA A 23 -2.45 23.26 -17.44
N ALA A 24 -1.65 24.30 -17.16
CA ALA A 24 -0.35 24.53 -17.77
C ALA A 24 0.79 23.77 -17.07
N ASP A 25 0.51 22.98 -16.04
CA ASP A 25 1.53 22.17 -15.39
C ASP A 25 2.09 21.15 -16.39
N GLU A 26 3.43 21.04 -16.38
CA GLU A 26 4.20 20.08 -17.16
C GLU A 26 3.68 18.65 -16.98
N MET A 27 3.08 18.32 -15.82
CA MET A 27 2.43 17.03 -15.59
C MET A 27 1.31 16.74 -16.60
N LEU A 28 0.52 17.73 -17.01
CA LEU A 28 -0.62 17.55 -17.92
C LEU A 28 -0.27 17.74 -19.39
N VAL A 29 0.78 18.50 -19.71
CA VAL A 29 1.14 18.84 -21.10
C VAL A 29 2.13 17.83 -21.68
N TYR A 30 1.80 17.17 -22.78
CA TYR A 30 2.70 16.23 -23.45
C TYR A 30 3.55 16.93 -24.52
N ASP A 31 4.86 17.06 -24.26
CA ASP A 31 5.85 17.47 -25.27
C ASP A 31 6.54 16.23 -25.87
N LYS A 32 6.19 15.94 -27.12
CA LYS A 32 6.75 14.80 -27.88
C LYS A 32 8.25 14.96 -28.15
N ALA A 33 8.73 16.17 -28.43
CA ALA A 33 10.13 16.39 -28.75
C ALA A 33 11.01 16.20 -27.52
N GLU A 34 10.54 16.67 -26.36
CA GLU A 34 11.17 16.42 -25.08
C GLU A 34 11.16 14.93 -24.71
N ALA A 35 10.03 14.25 -24.87
CA ALA A 35 9.93 12.81 -24.58
C ALA A 35 10.96 12.00 -25.40
N VAL A 36 11.08 12.28 -26.70
CA VAL A 36 12.08 11.63 -27.58
C VAL A 36 13.51 11.97 -27.16
N ARG A 37 13.78 13.22 -26.77
CA ARG A 37 15.11 13.64 -26.30
C ARG A 37 15.51 12.89 -25.03
N ILE A 38 14.64 12.87 -24.02
CA ILE A 38 14.89 12.24 -22.72
C ILE A 38 15.09 10.73 -22.88
N ASP A 39 14.27 10.07 -23.71
CA ASP A 39 14.40 8.64 -23.99
C ASP A 39 15.73 8.29 -24.67
N LYS A 40 16.18 9.14 -25.61
CA LYS A 40 17.48 9.00 -26.26
C LYS A 40 18.66 9.21 -25.30
N GLU A 41 18.55 10.18 -24.39
CA GLU A 41 19.58 10.48 -23.40
C GLU A 41 19.66 9.43 -22.28
N ALA A 42 18.52 8.83 -21.93
CA ALA A 42 18.33 7.79 -20.92
C ALA A 42 19.19 8.00 -19.65
N PRO A 43 19.08 9.16 -18.97
CA PRO A 43 19.94 9.50 -17.83
C PRO A 43 19.86 8.51 -16.67
N TRP A 44 18.72 7.84 -16.50
CA TRP A 44 18.51 6.78 -15.49
C TRP A 44 19.41 5.56 -15.68
N LYS A 45 20.00 5.34 -16.86
CA LYS A 45 20.98 4.26 -17.07
C LYS A 45 22.31 4.50 -16.34
N LYS A 46 22.59 5.75 -15.96
CA LYS A 46 23.84 6.14 -15.28
C LYS A 46 23.71 6.18 -13.75
N ASP A 47 22.48 6.35 -13.25
CA ASP A 47 22.17 6.48 -11.83
C ASP A 47 21.00 5.55 -11.50
N PRO A 48 21.24 4.42 -10.81
CA PRO A 48 20.19 3.48 -10.40
C PRO A 48 19.07 4.13 -9.55
N HIS A 49 19.36 5.26 -8.90
CA HIS A 49 18.45 6.04 -8.08
C HIS A 49 18.02 7.36 -8.74
N TYR A 50 18.11 7.43 -10.07
CA TYR A 50 17.69 8.61 -10.83
C TYR A 50 16.25 9.00 -10.50
N PHE A 51 15.34 8.02 -10.54
CA PHE A 51 13.94 8.22 -10.20
C PHE A 51 13.73 8.13 -8.70
N LYS A 52 13.07 9.12 -8.12
CA LYS A 52 12.74 9.15 -6.67
C LYS A 52 11.25 9.24 -6.39
N LYS A 53 10.49 9.72 -7.37
CA LYS A 53 9.06 9.98 -7.25
C LYS A 53 8.29 9.40 -8.43
N VAL A 54 7.04 9.02 -8.15
CA VAL A 54 6.04 8.78 -9.17
C VAL A 54 4.82 9.65 -8.89
N HIS A 55 4.41 10.42 -9.90
CA HIS A 55 3.19 11.20 -9.87
C HIS A 55 2.08 10.39 -10.53
N ILE A 56 1.00 10.11 -9.82
CA ILE A 56 -0.12 9.31 -10.34
C ILE A 56 -1.35 10.20 -10.44
N SER A 57 -1.94 10.28 -11.64
CA SER A 57 -3.18 11.02 -11.81
C SER A 57 -4.31 10.39 -10.99
N VAL A 58 -5.22 11.21 -10.46
CA VAL A 58 -6.37 10.71 -9.69
C VAL A 58 -7.24 9.75 -10.51
N ILE A 59 -7.31 9.95 -11.83
CA ILE A 59 -8.03 9.06 -12.75
C ILE A 59 -7.36 7.68 -12.80
N ALA A 60 -6.04 7.64 -13.01
CA ALA A 60 -5.28 6.41 -13.04
C ALA A 60 -5.40 5.67 -11.70
N LEU A 61 -5.28 6.38 -10.58
CA LEU A 61 -5.43 5.82 -9.24
C LEU A 61 -6.81 5.17 -9.05
N ILE A 62 -7.88 5.89 -9.36
CA ILE A 62 -9.26 5.37 -9.21
C ILE A 62 -9.46 4.12 -10.08
N LYS A 63 -8.99 4.13 -11.33
CA LYS A 63 -9.08 2.97 -12.23
C LYS A 63 -8.35 1.75 -11.68
N MET A 64 -7.11 1.94 -11.21
CA MET A 64 -6.31 0.84 -10.66
C MET A 64 -6.94 0.28 -9.38
N VAL A 65 -7.43 1.14 -8.47
CA VAL A 65 -8.08 0.70 -7.22
C VAL A 65 -9.39 -0.04 -7.49
N ILE A 66 -10.22 0.46 -8.42
CA ILE A 66 -11.47 -0.23 -8.82
C ILE A 66 -11.15 -1.60 -9.41
N HIS A 67 -10.15 -1.67 -10.30
CA HIS A 67 -9.74 -2.93 -10.91
C HIS A 67 -9.18 -3.91 -9.86
N ALA A 68 -8.26 -3.47 -9.00
CA ALA A 68 -7.72 -4.27 -7.91
C ALA A 68 -8.82 -4.83 -7.00
N ARG A 69 -9.83 -4.01 -6.67
CA ARG A 69 -10.97 -4.47 -5.87
C ARG A 69 -11.83 -5.50 -6.61
N SER A 70 -11.97 -5.40 -7.93
CA SER A 70 -12.74 -6.36 -8.72
C SER A 70 -12.11 -7.77 -8.77
N GLY A 71 -10.79 -7.87 -8.58
CA GLY A 71 -10.07 -9.15 -8.48
C GLY A 71 -10.38 -9.97 -7.22
N GLY A 72 -10.93 -9.33 -6.19
CA GLY A 72 -11.30 -10.00 -4.94
C GLY A 72 -10.09 -10.58 -4.21
N ILE A 73 -9.94 -11.89 -4.23
CA ILE A 73 -8.80 -12.62 -3.62
C ILE A 73 -7.67 -12.90 -4.61
N TYR A 74 -7.92 -12.70 -5.91
CA TYR A 74 -6.95 -12.96 -6.96
C TYR A 74 -6.14 -11.71 -7.27
N GLU A 75 -4.87 -11.92 -7.61
CA GLU A 75 -4.05 -10.85 -8.14
C GLU A 75 -4.55 -10.48 -9.55
N ILE A 76 -4.65 -9.20 -9.83
CA ILE A 76 -4.87 -8.68 -11.18
C ILE A 76 -3.67 -7.85 -11.60
N MET A 77 -3.55 -7.57 -12.88
CA MET A 77 -2.57 -6.61 -13.37
C MET A 77 -3.09 -5.77 -14.52
N GLY A 78 -2.41 -4.66 -14.75
CA GLY A 78 -2.67 -3.78 -15.87
C GLY A 78 -1.44 -2.96 -16.23
N MET A 79 -1.61 -2.12 -17.24
CA MET A 79 -0.55 -1.25 -17.74
C MET A 79 -0.86 0.21 -17.41
N MET A 80 0.20 1.00 -17.30
CA MET A 80 0.14 2.42 -17.04
C MET A 80 0.74 3.18 -18.22
N GLN A 81 0.07 4.25 -18.63
CA GLN A 81 0.52 5.17 -19.66
C GLN A 81 0.96 6.48 -19.04
N GLY A 82 2.05 7.04 -19.56
CA GLY A 82 2.59 8.25 -19.02
C GLY A 82 3.89 8.70 -19.68
N LYS A 83 4.69 9.42 -18.90
CA LYS A 83 5.91 10.06 -19.38
C LYS A 83 6.93 10.23 -18.26
N VAL A 84 8.16 10.53 -18.65
CA VAL A 84 9.19 11.01 -17.73
C VAL A 84 9.06 12.53 -17.59
N ARG A 85 9.21 13.01 -16.36
CA ARG A 85 9.41 14.43 -16.07
C ARG A 85 10.86 14.65 -15.65
N ALA A 86 11.65 15.21 -16.56
CA ALA A 86 13.09 15.40 -16.32
C ALA A 86 13.38 16.48 -15.27
N ALA A 87 12.48 17.47 -15.11
CA ALA A 87 12.67 18.60 -14.19
C ALA A 87 12.95 18.16 -12.74
N ASP A 88 12.25 17.13 -12.24
CA ASP A 88 12.37 16.61 -10.88
C ASP A 88 12.77 15.11 -10.82
N ARG A 89 13.17 14.54 -11.96
CA ARG A 89 13.55 13.11 -12.10
C ARG A 89 12.45 12.18 -11.59
N SER A 90 11.25 12.38 -12.10
CA SER A 90 10.08 11.60 -11.71
C SER A 90 9.41 10.92 -12.90
N LEU A 91 8.62 9.91 -12.58
CA LEU A 91 7.72 9.25 -13.52
C LEU A 91 6.32 9.84 -13.34
N VAL A 92 5.60 10.07 -14.42
CA VAL A 92 4.22 10.59 -14.38
C VAL A 92 3.32 9.56 -15.02
N VAL A 93 2.39 9.00 -14.24
CA VAL A 93 1.33 8.10 -14.69
C VAL A 93 0.09 8.94 -14.98
N MET A 94 -0.26 9.06 -16.25
CA MET A 94 -1.39 9.85 -16.73
C MET A 94 -2.68 9.03 -16.75
N ASP A 95 -2.60 7.78 -17.21
CA ASP A 95 -3.74 6.86 -17.26
C ASP A 95 -3.32 5.41 -17.02
N SER A 96 -4.29 4.54 -16.78
CA SER A 96 -4.11 3.10 -16.63
C SER A 96 -5.21 2.31 -17.33
N PHE A 97 -4.90 1.07 -17.68
CA PHE A 97 -5.87 0.13 -18.23
C PHE A 97 -5.63 -1.30 -17.73
N ALA A 98 -6.71 -2.03 -17.53
CA ALA A 98 -6.69 -3.43 -17.10
C ALA A 98 -6.23 -4.31 -18.26
N LEU A 99 -5.38 -5.29 -17.96
CA LEU A 99 -5.12 -6.40 -18.89
C LEU A 99 -6.12 -7.53 -18.58
N PRO A 100 -6.58 -8.29 -19.60
CA PRO A 100 -7.55 -9.38 -19.42
C PRO A 100 -6.90 -10.62 -18.81
N VAL A 101 -6.23 -10.44 -17.68
CA VAL A 101 -5.33 -11.43 -17.09
C VAL A 101 -5.60 -11.54 -15.61
N GLN A 102 -5.69 -12.77 -15.12
CA GLN A 102 -5.75 -13.05 -13.70
C GLN A 102 -4.40 -13.63 -13.29
N GLY A 103 -3.72 -12.93 -12.39
CA GLY A 103 -2.49 -13.40 -11.79
C GLY A 103 -2.78 -14.48 -10.77
N THR A 104 -1.98 -15.55 -10.80
CA THR A 104 -1.71 -16.32 -9.59
C THR A 104 -0.24 -16.15 -9.27
N GLU A 105 0.09 -16.17 -7.98
CA GLU A 105 1.47 -16.07 -7.45
C GLU A 105 2.46 -17.11 -8.02
N THR A 106 2.02 -18.00 -8.93
CA THR A 106 2.83 -19.08 -9.50
C THR A 106 2.89 -19.06 -11.03
N ARG A 107 2.05 -18.28 -11.74
CA ARG A 107 2.01 -18.27 -13.20
C ARG A 107 1.56 -16.92 -13.77
N VAL A 108 2.40 -16.35 -14.65
CA VAL A 108 2.00 -15.31 -15.60
C VAL A 108 1.44 -16.00 -16.84
N ASN A 109 0.17 -16.39 -16.80
CA ASN A 109 -0.47 -17.13 -17.89
C ASN A 109 -1.29 -16.18 -18.77
N ALA A 110 -0.62 -15.28 -19.49
CA ALA A 110 -1.35 -14.28 -20.27
C ALA A 110 -0.59 -13.59 -21.42
N ALA A 111 0.61 -14.03 -21.79
CA ALA A 111 1.46 -13.24 -22.68
C ALA A 111 0.79 -12.90 -24.03
N ASN A 112 0.10 -13.84 -24.69
CA ASN A 112 -0.40 -13.59 -26.05
C ASN A 112 -1.63 -12.67 -26.11
N GLU A 113 -2.67 -12.96 -25.34
CA GLU A 113 -3.92 -12.17 -25.32
C GLU A 113 -3.69 -10.77 -24.74
N ALA A 114 -2.82 -10.65 -23.74
CA ALA A 114 -2.42 -9.36 -23.19
C ALA A 114 -1.64 -8.54 -24.22
N ASN A 115 -0.70 -9.14 -24.96
CA ASN A 115 0.07 -8.44 -25.99
C ASN A 115 -0.84 -7.91 -27.11
N GLU A 116 -1.79 -8.72 -27.60
CA GLU A 116 -2.77 -8.28 -28.61
C GLU A 116 -3.60 -7.11 -28.10
N TYR A 117 -4.09 -7.20 -26.85
CA TYR A 117 -4.84 -6.11 -26.23
C TYR A 117 -4.00 -4.84 -26.08
N MET A 118 -2.73 -4.96 -25.67
CA MET A 118 -1.82 -3.83 -25.51
C MET A 118 -1.59 -3.07 -26.83
N VAL A 119 -1.39 -3.80 -27.93
CA VAL A 119 -1.24 -3.20 -29.26
C VAL A 119 -2.52 -2.46 -29.67
N ALA A 120 -3.67 -3.14 -29.56
CA ALA A 120 -4.96 -2.54 -29.92
C ALA A 120 -5.29 -1.31 -29.05
N PHE A 121 -4.97 -1.36 -27.76
CA PHE A 121 -5.17 -0.25 -26.82
C PHE A 121 -4.25 0.93 -27.14
N LYS A 122 -2.99 0.68 -27.49
CA LYS A 122 -2.03 1.72 -27.90
C LYS A 122 -2.51 2.43 -29.16
N GLU A 123 -2.89 1.68 -30.19
CA GLU A 123 -3.44 2.27 -31.42
C GLU A 123 -4.73 3.08 -31.16
N GLY A 124 -5.61 2.57 -30.29
CA GLY A 124 -6.81 3.28 -29.87
C GLY A 124 -6.50 4.58 -29.12
N SER A 125 -5.50 4.56 -28.25
CA SER A 125 -5.03 5.72 -27.49
C SER A 125 -4.49 6.80 -28.43
N GLU A 126 -3.65 6.43 -29.39
CA GLU A 126 -3.10 7.36 -30.38
C GLU A 126 -4.21 7.99 -31.24
N ARG A 127 -5.19 7.21 -31.68
CA ARG A 127 -6.37 7.72 -32.41
C ARG A 127 -7.21 8.68 -31.57
N ALA A 128 -7.24 8.51 -30.25
CA ALA A 128 -7.93 9.38 -29.31
C ALA A 128 -7.09 10.60 -28.89
N GLY A 129 -5.90 10.80 -29.46
CA GLY A 129 -5.01 11.91 -29.14
C GLY A 129 -4.21 11.74 -27.84
N ARG A 130 -4.16 10.53 -27.28
CA ARG A 130 -3.33 10.19 -26.12
C ARG A 130 -2.01 9.61 -26.62
N LEU A 131 -0.95 10.40 -26.51
CA LEU A 131 0.34 10.13 -27.15
C LEU A 131 1.36 9.52 -26.19
N GLU A 132 1.02 9.46 -24.91
CA GLU A 132 1.82 8.84 -23.87
C GLU A 132 2.02 7.33 -24.13
N ASN A 133 3.27 6.89 -24.02
CA ASN A 133 3.61 5.48 -24.11
C ASN A 133 3.42 4.78 -22.77
N ALA A 134 3.59 3.46 -22.75
CA ALA A 134 3.64 2.71 -21.50
C ALA A 134 4.82 3.22 -20.64
N ILE A 135 4.54 3.48 -19.37
CA ILE A 135 5.53 3.98 -18.38
C ILE A 135 5.71 3.00 -17.21
N GLY A 136 4.88 1.96 -17.16
CA GLY A 136 4.89 0.99 -16.09
C GLY A 136 3.75 0.00 -16.16
N TRP A 137 3.72 -0.86 -15.16
CA TRP A 137 2.65 -1.82 -14.92
C TRP A 137 2.20 -1.72 -13.47
N TYR A 138 0.96 -2.12 -13.20
CA TYR A 138 0.46 -2.25 -11.85
C TYR A 138 -0.13 -3.63 -11.62
N HIS A 139 -0.10 -4.09 -10.38
CA HIS A 139 -0.81 -5.29 -9.94
C HIS A 139 -1.35 -5.12 -8.52
N SER A 140 -2.16 -6.08 -8.09
CA SER A 140 -2.75 -6.05 -6.75
C SER A 140 -2.19 -7.12 -5.84
N HIS A 141 -1.94 -6.80 -4.57
CA HIS A 141 -1.62 -7.74 -3.50
C HIS A 141 -2.73 -7.76 -2.43
N PRO A 142 -3.76 -8.61 -2.56
CA PRO A 142 -4.93 -8.55 -1.67
C PRO A 142 -4.64 -9.05 -0.24
N GLY A 143 -4.29 -8.13 0.67
CA GLY A 143 -4.21 -8.36 2.11
C GLY A 143 -2.79 -8.59 2.68
N TYR A 144 -1.76 -8.62 1.85
CA TYR A 144 -0.37 -8.86 2.28
C TYR A 144 0.58 -7.68 2.01
N GLY A 145 0.03 -6.51 1.65
CA GLY A 145 0.79 -5.25 1.58
C GLY A 145 1.49 -5.03 0.25
N CYS A 146 2.07 -3.85 0.11
CA CYS A 146 2.67 -3.38 -1.13
C CYS A 146 4.19 -3.60 -1.08
N TRP A 147 4.67 -4.60 -1.82
CA TRP A 147 6.07 -5.02 -1.97
C TRP A 147 6.19 -5.88 -3.23
N LEU A 148 7.41 -6.17 -3.70
CA LEU A 148 7.62 -7.04 -4.86
C LEU A 148 8.11 -8.44 -4.44
N SER A 149 7.40 -9.48 -4.88
CA SER A 149 7.86 -10.88 -4.79
C SER A 149 9.02 -11.17 -5.74
N GLY A 150 9.63 -12.36 -5.64
CA GLY A 150 10.65 -12.78 -6.61
C GLY A 150 10.17 -12.72 -8.07
N ILE A 151 8.92 -13.12 -8.34
CA ILE A 151 8.33 -13.07 -9.68
C ILE A 151 8.11 -11.62 -10.14
N ASP A 152 7.69 -10.74 -9.23
CA ASP A 152 7.50 -9.32 -9.56
C ASP A 152 8.83 -8.64 -9.84
N VAL A 153 9.88 -8.98 -9.08
CA VAL A 153 11.25 -8.50 -9.32
C VAL A 153 11.75 -8.95 -10.69
N ASP A 154 11.57 -10.22 -11.06
CA ASP A 154 11.99 -10.74 -12.37
C ASP A 154 11.20 -10.08 -13.51
N THR A 155 9.90 -9.90 -13.34
CA THR A 155 9.02 -9.23 -14.30
C THR A 155 9.43 -7.76 -14.48
N GLN A 156 9.63 -7.05 -13.38
CA GLN A 156 10.04 -5.65 -13.39
C GLN A 156 11.45 -5.47 -13.97
N SER A 157 12.39 -6.36 -13.63
CA SER A 157 13.74 -6.38 -14.19
C SER A 157 13.71 -6.56 -15.71
N THR A 158 12.91 -7.51 -16.19
CA THR A 158 12.70 -7.75 -17.63
C THR A 158 12.11 -6.53 -18.32
N ASN A 159 11.09 -5.90 -17.73
CA ASN A 159 10.50 -4.68 -18.28
C ASN A 159 11.49 -3.51 -18.29
N GLN A 160 12.27 -3.30 -17.23
CA GLN A 160 13.33 -2.29 -17.20
C GLN A 160 14.46 -2.60 -18.19
N GLN A 161 14.69 -3.85 -18.58
CA GLN A 161 15.70 -4.19 -19.58
C GLN A 161 15.27 -3.79 -21.00
N TRP A 162 14.00 -3.99 -21.33
CA TRP A 162 13.50 -3.86 -22.72
C TRP A 162 12.63 -2.64 -22.97
N GLN A 163 12.05 -2.05 -21.92
CA GLN A 163 11.06 -0.97 -21.99
C GLN A 163 11.34 0.14 -20.96
N ASP A 164 12.58 0.31 -20.48
CA ASP A 164 12.92 1.44 -19.60
C ASP A 164 12.69 2.77 -20.31
N PRO A 165 12.07 3.78 -19.67
CA PRO A 165 11.77 3.88 -18.24
C PRO A 165 10.49 3.14 -17.83
N PHE A 166 10.57 2.25 -16.82
CA PHE A 166 9.42 1.46 -16.35
C PHE A 166 9.26 1.41 -14.81
N VAL A 167 8.04 1.49 -14.27
CA VAL A 167 7.76 1.36 -12.82
C VAL A 167 6.74 0.26 -12.52
N ALA A 168 6.92 -0.44 -11.40
CA ALA A 168 5.94 -1.37 -10.85
C ALA A 168 5.12 -0.68 -9.75
N VAL A 169 3.80 -0.67 -9.88
CA VAL A 169 2.89 -0.18 -8.84
C VAL A 169 2.12 -1.34 -8.23
N VAL A 170 2.08 -1.42 -6.89
CA VAL A 170 1.35 -2.45 -6.14
C VAL A 170 0.23 -1.79 -5.36
N ILE A 171 -0.96 -2.36 -5.40
CA ILE A 171 -2.12 -1.88 -4.64
C ILE A 171 -2.67 -3.01 -3.76
N ASP A 172 -2.88 -2.75 -2.47
CA ASP A 172 -3.60 -3.68 -1.60
C ASP A 172 -5.07 -3.21 -1.44
N PRO A 173 -6.03 -3.80 -2.19
CA PRO A 173 -7.43 -3.38 -2.14
C PRO A 173 -8.09 -3.72 -0.80
N ASN A 174 -7.60 -4.75 -0.09
CA ASN A 174 -8.17 -5.18 1.19
C ASN A 174 -7.74 -4.24 2.30
N ARG A 175 -6.46 -3.88 2.36
CA ARG A 175 -5.96 -2.87 3.31
C ARG A 175 -6.52 -1.49 3.03
N THR A 176 -6.69 -1.14 1.75
CA THR A 176 -7.32 0.13 1.37
C THR A 176 -8.70 0.31 2.01
N ILE A 177 -9.52 -0.74 2.02
CA ILE A 177 -10.87 -0.70 2.61
C ILE A 177 -10.83 -0.67 4.13
N SER A 178 -9.93 -1.44 4.74
CA SER A 178 -9.80 -1.46 6.21
C SER A 178 -9.26 -0.15 6.77
N ALA A 179 -8.27 0.45 6.11
CA ALA A 179 -7.60 1.67 6.58
C ALA A 179 -8.33 2.95 6.17
N GLY A 180 -9.16 2.91 5.12
CA GLY A 180 -9.81 4.10 4.56
C GLY A 180 -8.85 5.05 3.82
N LYS A 181 -7.60 4.61 3.58
CA LYS A 181 -6.56 5.25 2.78
C LYS A 181 -6.10 4.26 1.72
N VAL A 182 -5.82 4.72 0.50
CA VAL A 182 -5.31 3.83 -0.54
C VAL A 182 -3.94 3.30 -0.13
N ASP A 183 -3.84 1.98 0.01
CA ASP A 183 -2.58 1.27 0.25
C ASP A 183 -1.94 0.98 -1.11
N ILE A 184 -0.92 1.77 -1.43
CA ILE A 184 -0.24 1.79 -2.72
C ILE A 184 1.27 1.94 -2.50
N GLY A 185 2.05 1.16 -3.25
CA GLY A 185 3.50 1.30 -3.32
C GLY A 185 3.95 1.37 -4.78
N ALA A 186 5.04 2.09 -5.03
CA ALA A 186 5.69 2.14 -6.33
C ALA A 186 7.15 1.76 -6.19
N PHE A 187 7.65 0.93 -7.10
CA PHE A 187 8.95 0.29 -6.95
C PHE A 187 9.69 0.23 -8.29
N ARG A 188 11.01 0.31 -8.20
CA ARG A 188 11.92 -0.01 -9.30
C ARG A 188 12.98 -0.99 -8.81
N THR A 189 13.37 -1.92 -9.68
CA THR A 189 14.42 -2.89 -9.36
C THR A 189 15.79 -2.31 -9.62
N PHE A 190 16.76 -2.74 -8.81
CA PHE A 190 18.16 -2.41 -9.05
C PHE A 190 18.71 -3.17 -10.26
N PRO A 191 19.65 -2.58 -11.02
CA PRO A 191 20.42 -3.31 -12.02
C PRO A 191 21.17 -4.51 -11.41
N PRO A 192 21.37 -5.62 -12.15
CA PRO A 192 22.02 -6.83 -11.62
C PRO A 192 23.45 -6.62 -11.08
N ASP A 193 24.15 -5.61 -11.58
CA ASP A 193 25.51 -5.22 -11.20
C ASP A 193 25.56 -4.25 -10.01
N TYR A 194 24.41 -3.73 -9.58
CA TYR A 194 24.32 -2.80 -8.46
C TYR A 194 24.10 -3.53 -7.13
N LYS A 195 24.89 -3.15 -6.11
CA LYS A 195 24.71 -3.62 -4.73
C LYS A 195 24.23 -2.45 -3.86
N PRO A 196 23.01 -2.49 -3.32
CA PRO A 196 22.52 -1.42 -2.45
C PRO A 196 23.29 -1.39 -1.14
N SER A 197 23.39 -0.20 -0.56
CA SER A 197 23.89 -0.05 0.81
C SER A 197 22.84 -0.61 1.78
N THR A 198 23.26 -1.41 2.77
CA THR A 198 22.38 -2.17 3.68
C THR A 198 21.55 -1.29 4.65
N THR A 199 21.47 0.02 4.40
CA THR A 199 20.95 1.03 5.35
C THR A 199 19.61 1.62 4.94
N GLU A 200 19.04 1.19 3.82
CA GLU A 200 17.75 1.72 3.36
C GLU A 200 16.61 1.15 4.22
N VAL A 201 15.99 2.05 4.97
CA VAL A 201 14.95 1.73 5.95
C VAL A 201 13.70 1.27 5.22
N THR A 202 13.46 -0.04 5.16
CA THR A 202 12.17 -0.56 4.71
C THR A 202 11.11 -0.19 5.74
N GLU A 203 10.07 0.55 5.32
CA GLU A 203 8.94 0.87 6.18
C GLU A 203 8.27 -0.43 6.66
N TYR A 204 8.00 -0.54 7.96
CA TYR A 204 7.42 -1.76 8.52
C TYR A 204 5.99 -1.96 8.00
N GLN A 205 5.78 -3.07 7.30
CA GLN A 205 4.46 -3.56 6.94
C GLN A 205 4.18 -4.89 7.62
N SER A 206 2.93 -5.11 8.03
CA SER A 206 2.49 -6.41 8.52
C SER A 206 2.48 -7.39 7.36
N ILE A 207 3.41 -8.34 7.28
CA ILE A 207 3.43 -9.36 6.22
C ILE A 207 2.95 -10.70 6.81
N PRO A 208 2.03 -11.42 6.15
CA PRO A 208 1.64 -12.76 6.60
C PRO A 208 2.81 -13.73 6.65
N LEU A 209 2.76 -14.72 7.54
CA LEU A 209 3.83 -15.70 7.71
C LEU A 209 4.14 -16.49 6.43
N SER A 210 3.12 -16.76 5.60
CA SER A 210 3.29 -17.46 4.32
C SER A 210 4.11 -16.66 3.29
N LYS A 211 4.32 -15.36 3.51
CA LYS A 211 4.96 -14.42 2.57
C LYS A 211 6.25 -13.80 3.09
N ILE A 212 6.53 -13.94 4.38
CA ILE A 212 7.64 -13.24 5.03
C ILE A 212 9.02 -13.68 4.53
N GLU A 213 9.16 -14.94 4.10
CA GLU A 213 10.43 -15.47 3.57
C GLU A 213 10.73 -14.88 2.20
N ASP A 214 9.76 -14.92 1.28
CA ASP A 214 9.86 -14.34 -0.06
C ASP A 214 10.13 -12.83 0.00
N PHE A 215 9.37 -12.11 0.84
CA PHE A 215 9.62 -10.69 1.12
C PHE A 215 11.07 -10.45 1.59
N GLY A 216 11.55 -11.24 2.56
CA GLY A 216 12.88 -11.05 3.15
C GLY A 216 14.04 -11.30 2.18
N VAL A 217 13.88 -12.23 1.23
CA VAL A 217 14.91 -12.56 0.23
C VAL A 217 15.05 -11.45 -0.82
N HIS A 218 13.93 -10.87 -1.25
CA HIS A 218 13.89 -9.93 -2.37
C HIS A 218 13.82 -8.44 -1.97
N ALA A 219 13.68 -8.12 -0.67
CA ALA A 219 13.58 -6.74 -0.19
C ALA A 219 14.73 -5.82 -0.61
N ASN A 220 15.93 -6.36 -0.85
CA ASN A 220 17.11 -5.59 -1.29
C ASN A 220 17.26 -5.55 -2.82
N SER A 221 16.32 -6.10 -3.59
CA SER A 221 16.39 -6.13 -5.06
C SER A 221 15.70 -4.94 -5.71
N TYR A 222 15.00 -4.11 -4.93
CA TYR A 222 14.26 -2.94 -5.39
C TYR A 222 14.27 -1.84 -4.36
N TYR A 223 13.89 -0.64 -4.77
CA TYR A 223 13.68 0.51 -3.89
C TYR A 223 12.29 1.13 -4.09
N PRO A 224 11.69 1.69 -3.04
CA PRO A 224 10.43 2.40 -3.13
C PRO A 224 10.62 3.79 -3.74
N LEU A 225 9.65 4.23 -4.55
CA LEU A 225 9.51 5.60 -5.00
C LEU A 225 8.42 6.28 -4.17
N GLU A 226 8.60 7.58 -3.90
CA GLU A 226 7.56 8.40 -3.26
C GLU A 226 6.38 8.55 -4.23
N VAL A 227 5.19 8.11 -3.80
CA VAL A 227 3.96 8.24 -4.58
C VAL A 227 3.29 9.58 -4.26
N GLU A 228 3.15 10.44 -5.26
CA GLU A 228 2.37 11.67 -5.16
C GLU A 228 1.15 11.57 -6.08
N VAL A 229 -0.04 11.90 -5.58
CA VAL A 229 -1.26 11.88 -6.38
C VAL A 229 -1.60 13.30 -6.82
N PHE A 230 -1.89 13.49 -8.10
CA PHE A 230 -2.29 14.79 -8.63
C PHE A 230 -3.65 14.75 -9.33
N LYS A 231 -4.33 15.89 -9.37
CA LYS A 231 -5.60 16.10 -10.09
C LYS A 231 -5.61 17.44 -10.79
N SER A 232 -6.27 17.53 -11.93
CA SER A 232 -6.54 18.82 -12.56
C SER A 232 -7.69 19.57 -11.88
N LYS A 233 -7.83 20.86 -12.19
CA LYS A 233 -9.00 21.67 -11.80
C LYS A 233 -10.32 21.05 -12.25
N LEU A 234 -10.36 20.55 -13.49
CA LEU A 234 -11.56 19.91 -14.04
C LEU A 234 -11.87 18.59 -13.33
N ASP A 235 -10.85 17.80 -12.98
CA ASP A 235 -11.05 16.58 -12.19
C ASP A 235 -11.65 16.91 -10.83
N ASN A 236 -11.21 17.99 -10.19
CA ASN A 236 -11.77 18.44 -8.92
C ASN A 236 -13.27 18.77 -9.04
N GLU A 237 -13.67 19.49 -10.09
CA GLU A 237 -15.08 19.79 -10.36
C GLU A 237 -15.90 18.52 -10.65
N LEU A 238 -15.36 17.61 -11.47
CA LEU A 238 -16.03 16.36 -11.83
C LEU A 238 -16.20 15.44 -10.62
N LEU A 239 -15.16 15.29 -9.80
CA LEU A 239 -15.20 14.51 -8.58
C LEU A 239 -16.22 15.08 -7.58
N GLY A 240 -16.32 16.41 -7.47
CA GLY A 240 -17.36 17.07 -6.66
C GLY A 240 -18.78 16.72 -7.13
N ARG A 241 -19.02 16.72 -8.44
CA ARG A 241 -20.32 16.33 -9.03
C ARG A 241 -20.62 14.84 -8.85
N LEU A 242 -19.62 13.98 -9.00
CA LEU A 242 -19.74 12.55 -8.74
C LEU A 242 -20.12 12.32 -7.28
N TRP A 243 -19.47 13.01 -6.35
CA TRP A 243 -19.74 12.84 -4.92
C TRP A 243 -21.19 13.17 -4.55
N ASN A 244 -21.79 14.18 -5.17
CA ASN A 244 -23.21 14.51 -4.99
C ASN A 244 -24.17 13.35 -5.32
N LYS A 245 -23.73 12.37 -6.14
CA LYS A 245 -24.49 11.15 -6.43
C LYS A 245 -24.10 9.97 -5.55
N TYR A 246 -22.83 9.88 -5.15
CA TYR A 246 -22.25 8.69 -4.51
C TYR A 246 -22.15 8.76 -2.98
N TRP A 247 -22.43 9.91 -2.35
CA TRP A 247 -22.35 10.06 -0.88
C TRP A 247 -23.17 9.02 -0.10
N VAL A 248 -24.30 8.56 -0.66
CA VAL A 248 -25.14 7.52 -0.04
C VAL A 248 -24.35 6.23 0.17
N ASN A 249 -23.46 5.87 -0.76
CA ASN A 249 -22.64 4.67 -0.63
C ASN A 249 -21.66 4.77 0.55
N THR A 250 -21.09 5.94 0.81
CA THR A 250 -20.22 6.16 1.97
C THR A 250 -20.98 5.89 3.28
N LEU A 251 -22.26 6.29 3.35
CA LEU A 251 -23.09 6.09 4.54
C LEU A 251 -23.69 4.69 4.65
N SER A 252 -23.88 3.97 3.55
CA SER A 252 -24.46 2.62 3.56
C SER A 252 -23.45 1.49 3.68
N GLN A 253 -22.15 1.75 3.48
CA GLN A 253 -21.12 0.71 3.54
C GLN A 253 -20.78 0.23 4.96
N SER A 254 -20.39 -1.03 5.10
CA SER A 254 -19.88 -1.57 6.37
C SER A 254 -18.59 -2.34 6.10
N SER A 255 -17.44 -1.75 6.45
CA SER A 255 -16.12 -2.36 6.28
C SER A 255 -15.98 -3.66 7.07
N LEU A 256 -16.63 -3.76 8.23
CA LEU A 256 -16.68 -4.98 9.05
C LEU A 256 -17.32 -6.16 8.31
N ILE A 257 -18.27 -5.90 7.41
CA ILE A 257 -18.93 -6.94 6.62
C ILE A 257 -18.16 -7.16 5.31
N SER A 258 -17.87 -6.08 4.57
CA SER A 258 -17.26 -6.18 3.24
C SER A 258 -15.82 -6.70 3.24
N ASN A 259 -15.13 -6.62 4.39
CA ASN A 259 -13.77 -7.11 4.57
C ASN A 259 -13.65 -8.21 5.64
N ARG A 260 -14.76 -8.87 5.99
CA ARG A 260 -14.78 -9.91 7.04
C ARG A 260 -13.78 -11.03 6.78
N ALA A 261 -13.68 -11.51 5.54
CA ALA A 261 -12.77 -12.58 5.18
C ALA A 261 -11.30 -12.21 5.42
N TYR A 262 -10.92 -10.97 5.08
CA TYR A 262 -9.60 -10.41 5.37
C TYR A 262 -9.36 -10.32 6.89
N ALA A 263 -10.31 -9.79 7.66
CA ALA A 263 -10.15 -9.70 9.12
C ALA A 263 -9.93 -11.08 9.77
N VAL A 264 -10.66 -12.11 9.32
CA VAL A 264 -10.49 -13.49 9.81
C VAL A 264 -9.12 -14.06 9.42
N SER A 265 -8.63 -13.80 8.20
CA SER A 265 -7.31 -14.27 7.77
C SER A 265 -6.18 -13.60 8.57
N GLN A 266 -6.28 -12.30 8.85
CA GLN A 266 -5.32 -11.59 9.71
C GLN A 266 -5.31 -12.12 11.14
N LEU A 267 -6.46 -12.43 11.74
CA LEU A 267 -6.53 -13.04 13.07
C LEU A 267 -5.91 -14.44 13.10
N THR A 268 -6.14 -15.23 12.05
CA THR A 268 -5.53 -16.56 11.91
C THR A 268 -4.00 -16.46 11.82
N ASP A 269 -3.49 -15.54 10.99
CA ASP A 269 -2.06 -15.27 10.86
C ASP A 269 -1.44 -14.77 12.17
N LEU A 270 -2.11 -13.85 12.88
CA LEU A 270 -1.68 -13.37 14.19
C LEU A 270 -1.55 -14.52 15.20
N GLY A 271 -2.52 -15.45 15.22
CA GLY A 271 -2.48 -16.64 16.07
C GLY A 271 -1.26 -17.53 15.77
N ALA A 272 -0.94 -17.73 14.49
CA ALA A 272 0.24 -18.47 14.08
C ALA A 272 1.56 -17.74 14.46
N LYS A 273 1.61 -16.41 14.32
CA LYS A 273 2.76 -15.59 14.75
C LYS A 273 2.98 -15.65 16.27
N LEU A 274 1.90 -15.59 17.05
CA LEU A 274 1.93 -15.76 18.50
C LEU A 274 2.50 -17.12 18.89
N ALA A 275 2.03 -18.20 18.27
CA ALA A 275 2.53 -19.56 18.53
C ALA A 275 4.04 -19.67 18.21
N LYS A 276 4.49 -19.09 17.08
CA LYS A 276 5.91 -19.05 16.71
C LYS A 276 6.75 -18.26 17.72
N ALA A 277 6.25 -17.10 18.18
CA ALA A 277 6.93 -16.28 19.18
C ALA A 277 7.05 -17.00 20.53
N GLN A 278 5.99 -17.70 20.96
CA GLN A 278 5.99 -18.51 22.19
C GLN A 278 7.02 -19.65 22.10
N GLY A 279 7.09 -20.35 20.97
CA GLY A 279 8.09 -21.40 20.74
C GLY A 279 9.53 -20.89 20.87
N SER A 280 9.81 -19.70 20.33
CA SER A 280 11.13 -19.05 20.43
C SER A 280 11.51 -18.68 21.87
N LEU A 281 10.55 -18.18 22.65
CA LEU A 281 10.77 -17.84 24.07
C LEU A 281 11.06 -19.09 24.90
N ASN A 282 10.34 -20.19 24.66
CA ASN A 282 10.56 -21.45 25.36
C ASN A 282 11.94 -22.06 25.05
N GLN A 283 12.40 -21.99 23.79
CA GLN A 283 13.74 -22.43 23.42
C GLN A 283 14.84 -21.57 24.04
N ARG A 284 14.67 -20.24 24.09
CA ARG A 284 15.62 -19.33 24.76
C ARG A 284 15.66 -19.54 26.28
N GLY A 285 14.51 -19.77 26.91
CA GLY A 285 14.41 -20.11 28.33
C GLY A 285 15.05 -21.47 28.67
N ALA A 286 14.86 -22.48 27.80
CA ALA A 286 15.50 -23.78 27.95
C ALA A 286 17.02 -23.72 27.77
N ALA A 287 17.53 -22.93 26.81
CA ALA A 287 18.96 -22.70 26.59
C ALA A 287 19.62 -21.92 27.75
N ALA A 288 18.93 -20.93 28.31
CA ALA A 288 19.38 -20.20 29.49
C ALA A 288 19.44 -21.13 30.73
N ASN A 289 18.42 -21.98 30.93
CA ASN A 289 18.39 -22.92 32.04
C ASN A 289 19.44 -24.05 31.91
N THR A 290 19.76 -24.50 30.70
CA THR A 290 20.85 -25.48 30.48
C THR A 290 22.23 -24.88 30.64
N ALA A 291 22.44 -23.60 30.31
CA ALA A 291 23.69 -22.90 30.60
C ALA A 291 23.92 -22.64 32.11
N LEU A 292 22.83 -22.55 32.89
CA LEU A 292 22.86 -22.41 34.36
C LEU A 292 22.95 -23.75 35.10
N ALA A 293 22.59 -24.87 34.47
CA ALA A 293 22.57 -26.20 35.10
C ALA A 293 23.95 -26.82 35.40
N GLY A 294 25.05 -26.13 35.05
CA GLY A 294 26.43 -26.56 35.31
C GLY A 294 27.19 -25.70 36.32
N ILE A 295 26.56 -24.68 36.92
CA ILE A 295 27.20 -23.78 37.88
C ILE A 295 26.63 -24.08 39.27
N PRO A 296 27.45 -24.52 40.24
CA PRO A 296 26.97 -24.79 41.58
C PRO A 296 26.49 -23.49 42.26
N GLU A 297 25.44 -23.63 43.06
CA GLU A 297 24.62 -22.54 43.61
C GLU A 297 25.41 -21.58 44.54
N ASP A 298 26.56 -22.03 45.02
CA ASP A 298 27.53 -21.31 45.84
C ASP A 298 28.34 -20.24 45.07
N VAL A 299 28.42 -20.32 43.74
CA VAL A 299 29.13 -19.32 42.89
C VAL A 299 28.19 -18.18 42.43
N LEU A 300 26.87 -18.37 42.53
CA LEU A 300 25.87 -17.36 42.14
C LEU A 300 25.62 -16.31 43.25
N GLY A 301 26.24 -16.48 44.41
CA GLY A 301 26.26 -15.52 45.51
C GLY A 301 27.19 -14.33 45.23
N GLY A 302 26.67 -13.30 44.58
CA GLY A 302 27.25 -11.96 44.63
C GLY A 302 28.04 -11.54 43.39
N ARG A 303 27.30 -11.14 42.34
CA ARG A 303 27.87 -10.23 41.34
C ARG A 303 26.91 -9.06 41.12
N LYS A 304 27.14 -7.98 41.88
CA LYS A 304 26.78 -6.62 41.45
C LYS A 304 27.53 -6.36 40.13
N GLY A 305 26.88 -6.66 39.01
CA GLY A 305 27.37 -6.39 37.67
C GLY A 305 27.44 -4.90 37.45
N LYS A 306 28.67 -4.38 37.49
CA LYS A 306 29.05 -3.04 37.07
C LYS A 306 28.57 -2.85 35.63
N ALA A 307 27.57 -1.97 35.42
CA ALA A 307 27.14 -1.57 34.10
C ALA A 307 28.34 -0.93 33.37
N LYS A 308 28.95 -1.69 32.45
CA LYS A 308 29.86 -1.12 31.47
C LYS A 308 28.99 -0.40 30.45
N SER A 309 28.88 0.91 30.63
CA SER A 309 28.56 1.85 29.57
C SER A 309 29.60 1.69 28.46
N GLY A 310 29.18 1.15 27.32
CA GLY A 310 30.03 0.98 26.14
C GLY A 310 29.21 0.47 24.97
N GLU A 311 28.72 1.41 24.15
CA GLU A 311 28.53 1.31 22.70
C GLU A 311 28.16 -0.07 22.11
N GLU A 312 27.06 -0.66 22.57
CA GLU A 312 26.36 -1.72 21.83
C GLU A 312 24.93 -1.25 21.49
N GLU A 313 24.85 -0.10 20.85
CA GLU A 313 23.64 0.37 20.14
C GLU A 313 23.67 -0.13 18.69
N LYS A 314 24.09 -1.39 18.47
CA LYS A 314 23.83 -2.09 17.22
C LYS A 314 22.38 -2.56 17.24
N VAL A 315 21.53 -1.83 16.54
CA VAL A 315 20.18 -2.18 16.06
C VAL A 315 19.63 -3.44 16.73
N ARG A 316 18.95 -3.27 17.88
CA ARG A 316 18.19 -4.36 18.49
C ARG A 316 17.18 -4.83 17.45
N GLU A 317 17.45 -5.97 16.85
CA GLU A 317 16.54 -6.67 15.98
C GLU A 317 15.18 -6.76 16.70
N GLU A 318 14.16 -6.12 16.11
CA GLU A 318 12.88 -5.94 16.79
C GLU A 318 12.31 -7.31 17.22
N SER A 319 12.05 -7.46 18.53
CA SER A 319 11.59 -8.73 19.11
C SER A 319 10.37 -9.26 18.35
N ALA A 320 10.34 -10.57 18.09
CA ALA A 320 9.20 -11.22 17.44
C ALA A 320 7.86 -10.89 18.14
N LEU A 321 7.89 -10.74 19.47
CA LEU A 321 6.73 -10.34 20.25
C LEU A 321 6.31 -8.88 19.98
N ASN A 322 7.25 -7.96 19.77
CA ASN A 322 6.94 -6.57 19.42
C ASN A 322 6.25 -6.48 18.05
N LYS A 323 6.71 -7.28 17.07
CA LYS A 323 6.05 -7.38 15.75
C LYS A 323 4.61 -7.87 15.88
N VAL A 324 4.38 -8.88 16.72
CA VAL A 324 3.03 -9.39 17.02
C VAL A 324 2.15 -8.32 17.69
N VAL A 325 2.69 -7.54 18.62
CA VAL A 325 1.95 -6.44 19.27
C VAL A 325 1.57 -5.35 18.26
N LYS A 326 2.46 -5.02 17.31
CA LYS A 326 2.14 -4.09 16.22
C LYS A 326 1.00 -4.62 15.35
N ASP A 327 1.07 -5.89 14.95
CA ASP A 327 0.04 -6.55 14.14
C ASP A 327 -1.32 -6.58 14.86
N SER A 328 -1.34 -6.98 16.14
CA SER A 328 -2.58 -7.03 16.92
C SER A 328 -3.21 -5.65 17.12
N THR A 329 -2.37 -4.64 17.39
CA THR A 329 -2.82 -3.25 17.55
C THR A 329 -3.41 -2.72 16.25
N LYS A 330 -2.81 -3.04 15.10
CA LYS A 330 -3.35 -2.67 13.79
C LYS A 330 -4.73 -3.27 13.56
N ILE A 331 -4.88 -4.57 13.76
CA ILE A 331 -6.17 -5.28 13.59
C ILE A 331 -7.24 -4.69 14.51
N ALA A 332 -6.90 -4.42 15.77
CA ALA A 332 -7.82 -3.82 16.73
C ALA A 332 -8.29 -2.42 16.29
N ARG A 333 -7.38 -1.56 15.82
CA ARG A 333 -7.72 -0.21 15.32
C ARG A 333 -8.65 -0.27 14.11
N GLU A 334 -8.39 -1.15 13.15
CA GLU A 334 -9.25 -1.32 11.97
C GLU A 334 -10.67 -1.77 12.36
N ALA A 335 -10.79 -2.73 13.29
CA ALA A 335 -12.07 -3.18 13.81
C ALA A 335 -12.81 -2.06 14.59
N GLN A 336 -12.09 -1.29 15.40
CA GLN A 336 -12.63 -0.14 16.13
C GLN A 336 -13.16 0.93 15.18
N HIS A 337 -12.42 1.31 14.14
CA HIS A 337 -12.89 2.28 13.14
C HIS A 337 -14.17 1.79 12.44
N GLY A 338 -14.22 0.51 12.06
CA GLY A 338 -15.42 -0.09 11.50
C GLY A 338 -16.63 -0.02 12.45
N LEU A 339 -16.43 -0.28 13.74
CA LEU A 339 -17.48 -0.22 14.75
C LEU A 339 -17.95 1.21 15.03
N ILE A 340 -17.01 2.16 15.16
CA ILE A 340 -17.31 3.59 15.33
C ILE A 340 -18.20 4.06 14.18
N ALA A 341 -17.88 3.69 12.94
CA ALA A 341 -18.70 4.03 11.78
C ALA A 341 -20.13 3.47 11.88
N GLN A 342 -20.33 2.27 12.42
CA GLN A 342 -21.68 1.70 12.62
C GLN A 342 -22.44 2.39 13.76
N VAL A 343 -21.76 2.68 14.88
CA VAL A 343 -22.36 3.40 16.02
C VAL A 343 -22.80 4.80 15.60
N LEU A 344 -21.97 5.51 14.83
CA LEU A 344 -22.33 6.82 14.27
C LEU A 344 -23.56 6.73 13.36
N LYS A 345 -23.67 5.70 12.51
CA LYS A 345 -24.84 5.47 11.67
C LYS A 345 -26.10 5.20 12.49
N ASP A 346 -26.01 4.41 13.56
CA ASP A 346 -27.13 4.17 14.47
C ASP A 346 -27.57 5.45 15.19
N ILE A 347 -26.62 6.28 15.64
CA ILE A 347 -26.92 7.56 16.29
C ILE A 347 -27.64 8.51 15.31
N VAL A 348 -27.15 8.60 14.07
CA VAL A 348 -27.68 9.55 13.08
C VAL A 348 -29.00 9.08 12.45
N PHE A 349 -29.14 7.78 12.17
CA PHE A 349 -30.26 7.23 11.39
C PHE A 349 -31.14 6.22 12.15
N GLY A 350 -30.70 5.71 13.30
CA GLY A 350 -31.42 4.71 14.09
C GLY A 350 -32.59 5.26 14.91
N VAL A 351 -32.67 6.59 15.08
CA VAL A 351 -33.79 7.25 15.75
C VAL A 351 -34.99 7.35 14.79
N ARG A 352 -36.11 6.72 15.15
CA ARG A 352 -37.36 6.83 14.38
C ARG A 352 -37.92 8.25 14.48
N PRO A 353 -38.48 8.82 13.39
CA PRO A 353 -39.19 10.10 13.46
C PRO A 353 -40.30 10.02 14.52
N GLY A 354 -40.25 10.89 15.55
CA GLY A 354 -41.27 10.99 16.60
C GLY A 354 -40.87 10.47 18.00
N GLN A 355 -39.64 9.96 18.19
CA GLN A 355 -39.11 9.69 19.53
C GLN A 355 -38.14 10.80 19.96
N GLU A 356 -38.46 11.51 21.05
CA GLU A 356 -37.56 12.50 21.67
C GLU A 356 -36.27 11.82 22.17
N THR A 357 -35.14 12.30 21.70
CA THR A 357 -33.81 11.90 22.17
C THR A 357 -33.55 12.48 23.55
N LYS A 358 -33.51 11.62 24.58
CA LYS A 358 -32.80 11.97 25.82
C LYS A 358 -31.31 12.08 25.47
N THR A 359 -30.82 13.29 25.27
CA THR A 359 -29.42 13.62 24.97
C THR A 359 -28.42 12.92 25.88
N GLY A 360 -28.76 12.71 27.16
CA GLY A 360 -27.91 11.95 28.11
C GLY A 360 -27.74 10.45 27.82
N ALA A 361 -28.63 9.82 27.04
CA ALA A 361 -28.50 8.41 26.66
C ALA A 361 -27.49 8.20 25.52
N ILE A 362 -27.29 9.23 24.68
CA ILE A 362 -26.31 9.21 23.59
C ILE A 362 -24.91 9.40 24.16
N GLU A 363 -24.73 10.36 25.08
CA GLU A 363 -23.44 10.57 25.77
C GLU A 363 -22.98 9.32 26.53
N ALA A 364 -23.88 8.62 27.23
CA ALA A 364 -23.56 7.37 27.91
C ALA A 364 -23.22 6.21 26.96
N ARG A 365 -23.85 6.14 25.78
CA ARG A 365 -23.54 5.13 24.76
C ARG A 365 -22.19 5.39 24.08
N VAL A 366 -21.91 6.65 23.77
CA VAL A 366 -20.62 7.05 23.18
C VAL A 366 -19.49 6.92 24.20
N SER A 367 -19.71 7.33 25.46
CA SER A 367 -18.70 7.18 26.52
C SER A 367 -18.43 5.72 26.87
N GLY A 368 -19.41 4.81 26.75
CA GLY A 368 -19.20 3.37 26.93
C GLY A 368 -18.35 2.74 25.84
N VAL A 369 -18.45 3.24 24.60
CA VAL A 369 -17.65 2.75 23.45
C VAL A 369 -16.25 3.37 23.42
N VAL A 370 -16.12 4.65 23.76
CA VAL A 370 -14.85 5.40 23.73
C VAL A 370 -14.08 5.26 25.06
N GLY A 371 -14.77 5.19 26.19
CA GLY A 371 -14.16 5.09 27.52
C GLY A 371 -13.60 3.71 27.88
N GLY A 372 -13.99 2.66 27.15
CA GLY A 372 -13.32 1.35 27.21
C GLY A 372 -12.07 1.25 26.31
N ALA A 373 -11.71 2.34 25.63
CA ALA A 373 -10.65 2.42 24.63
C ALA A 373 -9.46 3.32 25.03
N MET A 374 -9.37 3.75 26.29
CA MET A 374 -8.13 4.26 26.89
C MET A 374 -7.43 3.18 27.72
#